data_AF-A0A1G7XGY2-F1
#
_entry.id   AF-A0A1G7XGY2-F1
#
_cell.length_a   1.000
_cell.length_b   1.000
_cell.length_c   1.000
_cell.angle_alpha   90.00
_cell.angle_beta   90.00
_cell.angle_gamma   90.00
#
_symmetry.space_group_name_H-M   'P 1'
#
loop_
_entity.id
_entity.type
_entity.pdbx_description
1 polymer ?
#
loop_
_entity_poly.entity_id
_entity_poly.type
_entity_poly.pdbx_seq_one_letter_code
_entity_poly.pdbx_strand_id
1 'polypeptide(L)'
;MDINFTDAERVILANQYDILGRLDESNRKDYERTAAALRDGHSYIYDQVFDWVSPVLAQEKQEFVLAVLNLYSNLNNSVRHYGPDAGIAKEDLAWPGFDGNNESDLYSFSCALAKSGRYPELLGEEGINSHSHTLDIYKRMLKRSIEVNAHYPLNVDQAMQILDARRYPGQ
;
A
#
# COMPACT_ATOMS: atom_id res chain seq x y z
N MET A 1 -7.48 14.11 11.71
CA MET A 1 -6.07 14.57 11.70
C MET A 1 -6.07 15.89 12.44
N ASP A 2 -5.19 16.08 13.43
CA ASP A 2 -5.10 17.38 14.11
C ASP A 2 -4.19 18.28 13.29
N ILE A 3 -4.81 19.16 12.50
CA ILE A 3 -4.09 20.06 11.60
C ILE A 3 -3.87 21.38 12.32
N ASN A 4 -2.61 21.78 12.48
CA ASN A 4 -2.26 23.07 13.09
C ASN A 4 -1.39 23.87 12.13
N PHE A 5 -2.04 24.71 11.32
CA PHE A 5 -1.35 25.57 10.35
C PHE A 5 -0.74 26.80 11.03
N THR A 6 0.48 27.13 10.62
CA THR A 6 1.07 28.44 10.86
C THR A 6 0.29 29.55 10.12
N ASP A 7 0.42 30.79 10.56
CA ASP A 7 -0.20 31.94 9.88
C ASP A 7 0.25 32.05 8.41
N ALA A 8 1.51 31.73 8.13
CA ALA A 8 2.04 31.72 6.78
C ALA A 8 1.34 30.65 5.91
N GLU A 9 1.15 29.44 6.43
CA GLU A 9 0.44 28.36 5.73
C GLU A 9 -1.03 28.71 5.50
N ARG A 10 -1.72 29.33 6.48
CA ARG A 10 -3.10 29.79 6.32
C ARG A 10 -3.24 30.82 5.21
N VAL A 11 -2.30 31.77 5.11
CA VAL A 11 -2.28 32.76 4.02
C VAL A 11 -2.01 32.09 2.67
N ILE A 12 -1.06 31.16 2.59
CA ILE A 12 -0.77 30.42 1.35
C ILE A 12 -2.00 29.65 0.87
N LEU A 13 -2.66 28.91 1.77
CA LEU A 13 -3.86 28.13 1.45
C LEU A 13 -5.02 29.04 1.07
N ALA A 14 -5.24 30.15 1.79
CA ALA A 14 -6.30 31.10 1.45
C ALA A 14 -6.10 31.66 0.03
N ASN A 15 -4.87 32.01 -0.33
CA ASN A 15 -4.55 32.46 -1.69
C ASN A 15 -4.81 31.36 -2.73
N GLN A 16 -4.50 30.09 -2.43
CA GLN A 16 -4.80 28.96 -3.33
C GLN A 16 -6.31 28.78 -3.54
N TYR A 17 -7.11 28.87 -2.48
CA TYR A 17 -8.57 28.81 -2.60
C TYR A 17 -9.14 30.00 -3.37
N ASP A 18 -8.61 31.22 -3.17
CA ASP A 18 -9.00 32.39 -3.97
C ASP A 18 -8.64 32.20 -5.47
N ILE A 19 -7.53 31.54 -5.79
CA ILE A 19 -7.16 31.17 -7.16
C ILE A 19 -8.14 30.12 -7.73
N LEU A 20 -8.46 29.07 -6.96
CA LEU A 20 -9.41 28.04 -7.37
C LEU A 20 -10.79 28.63 -7.67
N GLY A 21 -11.26 29.59 -6.87
CA GLY A 21 -12.51 30.31 -7.12
C GLY A 21 -12.53 31.14 -8.40
N ARG A 22 -11.35 31.50 -8.95
CA ARG A 22 -11.23 32.15 -10.27
C ARG A 22 -11.14 31.15 -11.42
N LEU A 23 -10.71 29.92 -11.15
CA LEU A 23 -10.55 28.87 -12.17
C LEU A 23 -11.83 28.03 -12.35
N ASP A 24 -12.62 27.88 -11.29
CA ASP A 24 -13.84 27.08 -11.25
C ASP A 24 -14.97 27.88 -10.63
N GLU A 25 -15.70 28.62 -11.49
CA GLU A 25 -16.83 29.46 -11.08
C GLU A 25 -17.97 28.67 -10.45
N SER A 26 -18.10 27.36 -10.77
CA SER A 26 -19.19 26.53 -10.26
C SER A 26 -19.06 26.29 -8.75
N ASN A 27 -17.83 26.16 -8.25
CA ASN A 27 -17.53 25.97 -6.82
C ASN A 27 -16.96 27.22 -6.14
N ARG A 28 -16.91 28.37 -6.82
CA ARG A 28 -16.32 29.63 -6.33
C ARG A 28 -16.74 30.00 -4.91
N LYS A 29 -18.03 29.89 -4.59
CA LYS A 29 -18.54 30.26 -3.25
C LYS A 29 -17.95 29.39 -2.15
N ASP A 30 -17.76 28.11 -2.41
CA ASP A 30 -17.17 27.20 -1.43
C ASP A 30 -15.69 27.52 -1.23
N TYR A 31 -14.97 27.80 -2.32
CA TYR A 31 -13.56 28.22 -2.23
C TYR A 31 -13.39 29.56 -1.51
N GLU A 32 -14.18 30.59 -1.84
CA GLU A 32 -14.15 31.90 -1.16
C GLU A 32 -14.45 31.78 0.34
N ARG A 33 -15.42 30.93 0.71
CA ARG A 33 -15.74 30.65 2.11
C ARG A 33 -14.56 30.00 2.83
N THR A 34 -13.90 29.03 2.21
CA THR A 34 -12.71 28.38 2.77
C THR A 34 -11.54 29.37 2.91
N ALA A 35 -11.29 30.21 1.89
CA ALA A 35 -10.27 31.24 1.94
C ALA A 35 -10.49 32.24 3.09
N ALA A 36 -11.75 32.68 3.30
CA ALA A 36 -12.10 33.54 4.41
C ALA A 36 -11.88 32.84 5.76
N ALA A 37 -12.34 31.60 5.93
CA ALA A 37 -12.15 30.83 7.17
C ALA A 37 -10.66 30.66 7.53
N LEU A 38 -9.79 30.43 6.55
CA LEU A 38 -8.34 30.34 6.74
C LEU A 38 -7.74 31.68 7.20
N ARG A 39 -8.09 32.80 6.54
CA ARG A 39 -7.62 34.15 6.91
C ARG A 39 -8.09 34.55 8.31
N ASP A 40 -9.35 34.27 8.63
CA ASP A 40 -9.99 34.67 9.88
C ASP A 40 -9.65 33.74 11.07
N GLY A 41 -9.04 32.57 10.80
CA GLY A 41 -8.61 31.64 11.84
C GLY A 41 -9.71 30.76 12.41
N HIS A 42 -10.73 30.45 11.61
CA HIS A 42 -11.85 29.60 12.01
C HIS A 42 -11.52 28.11 11.81
N SER A 43 -10.65 27.53 12.64
CA SER A 43 -10.14 26.15 12.49
C SER A 43 -11.24 25.09 12.37
N TYR A 44 -12.27 25.17 13.21
CA TYR A 44 -13.43 24.28 13.14
C TYR A 44 -14.05 24.17 11.73
N ILE A 45 -13.98 25.25 10.93
CA ILE A 45 -14.52 25.28 9.56
C ILE A 45 -13.50 24.70 8.57
N TYR A 46 -12.25 25.16 8.60
CA TYR A 46 -11.29 24.74 7.58
C TYR A 46 -10.71 23.35 7.83
N ASP A 47 -10.73 22.82 9.06
CA ASP A 47 -10.24 21.47 9.35
C ASP A 47 -11.04 20.39 8.59
N GLN A 48 -12.36 20.58 8.50
CA GLN A 48 -13.27 19.70 7.76
C GLN A 48 -12.96 19.64 6.25
N VAL A 49 -12.33 20.68 5.70
CA VAL A 49 -11.94 20.73 4.28
C VAL A 49 -10.84 19.71 3.99
N PHE A 50 -10.10 19.26 5.00
CA PHE A 50 -9.00 18.30 4.86
C PHE A 50 -9.36 16.89 5.31
N ASP A 51 -10.62 16.60 5.66
CA ASP A 51 -11.08 15.28 6.11
C ASP A 51 -10.92 14.16 5.05
N TRP A 52 -10.78 14.53 3.77
CA TRP A 52 -10.52 13.59 2.68
C TRP A 52 -9.05 13.18 2.57
N VAL A 53 -8.15 13.79 3.33
CA VAL A 53 -6.74 13.45 3.35
C VAL A 53 -6.52 12.31 4.35
N SER A 54 -6.20 11.13 3.84
CA SER A 54 -5.81 10.00 4.66
C SER A 54 -4.52 10.29 5.44
N PRO A 55 -4.36 9.74 6.66
CA PRO A 55 -3.09 9.83 7.37
C PRO A 55 -1.96 9.20 6.56
N VAL A 56 -0.73 9.69 6.75
CA VAL A 56 0.46 9.08 6.14
C VAL A 56 0.58 7.65 6.63
N LEU A 57 0.63 6.71 5.68
CA LEU A 57 0.82 5.30 6.01
C LEU A 57 2.18 5.10 6.68
N ALA A 58 2.20 4.47 7.85
CA ALA A 58 3.42 4.19 8.60
C ALA A 58 4.47 3.47 7.73
N GLN A 59 5.74 3.89 7.87
CA GLN A 59 6.83 3.38 7.04
C GLN A 59 6.98 1.86 7.17
N GLU A 60 6.82 1.31 8.37
CA GLU A 60 6.92 -0.12 8.64
C GLU A 60 5.86 -0.93 7.88
N LYS A 61 4.66 -0.36 7.69
CA LYS A 61 3.61 -0.99 6.87
C LYS A 61 3.97 -0.98 5.39
N GLN A 62 4.54 0.12 4.89
CA GLN A 62 5.01 0.21 3.51
C GLN A 62 6.13 -0.80 3.24
N GLU A 63 7.13 -0.83 4.12
CA GLU A 63 8.25 -1.77 4.05
C GLU A 63 7.79 -3.22 4.12
N PHE A 64 6.81 -3.52 4.97
CA PHE A 64 6.21 -4.86 5.04
C PHE A 64 5.56 -5.27 3.73
N VAL A 65 4.71 -4.43 3.12
CA VAL A 65 4.08 -4.72 1.82
C VAL A 65 5.14 -4.96 0.75
N LEU A 66 6.14 -4.07 0.67
CA LEU A 66 7.22 -4.20 -0.30
C LEU A 66 8.06 -5.48 -0.09
N ALA A 67 8.34 -5.84 1.16
CA ALA A 67 9.07 -7.07 1.49
C ALA A 67 8.30 -8.31 1.04
N VAL A 68 6.98 -8.35 1.25
CA VAL A 68 6.12 -9.45 0.79
C VAL A 68 6.12 -9.54 -0.74
N LEU A 69 5.89 -8.43 -1.44
CA LEU A 69 5.86 -8.42 -2.90
C LEU A 69 7.22 -8.82 -3.49
N ASN A 70 8.33 -8.31 -2.94
CA ASN A 70 9.68 -8.71 -3.33
C ASN A 70 9.92 -10.21 -3.13
N LEU A 71 9.45 -10.79 -2.02
CA LEU A 71 9.56 -12.22 -1.79
C LEU A 71 8.82 -13.02 -2.86
N TYR A 72 7.58 -12.66 -3.18
CA TYR A 72 6.79 -13.33 -4.22
C TYR A 72 7.38 -13.14 -5.63
N SER A 73 7.89 -11.95 -5.97
CA SER A 73 8.58 -11.73 -7.25
C SER A 73 9.85 -12.58 -7.33
N ASN A 74 10.62 -12.67 -6.25
CA ASN A 74 11.83 -13.51 -6.21
C ASN A 74 11.49 -15.00 -6.35
N LEU A 75 10.43 -15.49 -5.69
CA LEU A 75 9.94 -16.86 -5.84
C LEU A 75 9.53 -17.14 -7.29
N ASN A 76 8.70 -16.28 -7.88
CA ASN A 76 8.25 -16.42 -9.27
C ASN A 76 9.41 -16.41 -10.27
N ASN A 77 10.34 -15.46 -10.13
CA ASN A 77 11.49 -15.33 -11.03
C ASN A 77 12.48 -16.48 -10.88
N SER A 78 12.69 -16.98 -9.66
CA SER A 78 13.57 -18.12 -9.43
C SER A 78 13.00 -19.39 -10.05
N VAL A 79 11.70 -19.67 -9.87
CA VAL A 79 11.08 -20.86 -10.51
C VAL A 79 11.12 -20.76 -12.04
N ARG A 80 10.88 -19.58 -12.61
CA ARG A 80 11.04 -19.36 -14.06
C ARG A 80 12.47 -19.62 -14.54
N HIS A 81 13.48 -19.34 -13.71
CA HIS A 81 14.88 -19.60 -14.03
C HIS A 81 15.20 -21.10 -14.13
N TYR A 82 14.64 -21.94 -13.26
CA TYR A 82 14.84 -23.39 -13.29
C TYR A 82 13.90 -24.14 -14.26
N GLY A 83 12.82 -23.49 -14.70
CA GLY A 83 11.88 -24.07 -15.66
C GLY A 83 10.85 -25.02 -15.02
N PRO A 84 10.06 -25.74 -15.84
CA PRO A 84 8.96 -26.59 -15.39
C PRO A 84 9.38 -27.76 -14.48
N ASP A 85 10.68 -28.11 -14.48
CA ASP A 85 11.23 -29.22 -13.68
C ASP A 85 11.42 -28.86 -12.19
N ALA A 86 11.13 -27.61 -11.79
CA ALA A 86 11.23 -27.17 -10.40
C ALA A 86 10.21 -27.83 -9.47
N GLY A 87 9.14 -28.44 -9.99
CA GLY A 87 8.14 -29.17 -9.19
C GLY A 87 7.25 -28.29 -8.29
N ILE A 88 7.26 -26.97 -8.49
CA ILE A 88 6.43 -26.01 -7.73
C ILE A 88 5.21 -25.62 -8.57
N ALA A 89 4.01 -25.76 -8.00
CA ALA A 89 2.76 -25.42 -8.67
C ALA A 89 2.62 -23.89 -8.84
N LYS A 90 2.02 -23.46 -9.95
CA LYS A 90 1.84 -22.03 -10.24
C LYS A 90 0.93 -21.36 -9.22
N GLU A 91 -0.04 -22.10 -8.71
CA GLU A 91 -0.99 -21.68 -7.69
C GLU A 91 -0.29 -21.35 -6.36
N ASP A 92 0.79 -22.08 -6.04
CA ASP A 92 1.61 -21.81 -4.85
C ASP A 92 2.45 -20.54 -5.00
N LEU A 93 2.74 -20.12 -6.23
CA LEU A 93 3.48 -18.89 -6.54
C LEU A 93 2.59 -17.66 -6.70
N ALA A 94 1.26 -17.86 -6.79
CA ALA A 94 0.31 -16.75 -6.86
C ALA A 94 0.27 -16.01 -5.53
N TRP A 95 0.44 -14.68 -5.59
CA TRP A 95 0.28 -13.82 -4.42
C TRP A 95 -1.21 -13.65 -4.13
N PRO A 96 -1.70 -14.02 -2.93
CA PRO A 96 -3.14 -14.06 -2.66
C PRO A 96 -3.75 -12.68 -2.33
N GLY A 97 -2.94 -11.64 -2.15
CA GLY A 97 -3.43 -10.30 -1.80
C GLY A 97 -3.41 -9.99 -0.30
N PHE A 98 -3.95 -8.83 0.06
CA PHE A 98 -4.26 -8.47 1.45
C PHE A 98 -5.77 -8.41 1.66
N ASP A 99 -6.23 -8.60 2.89
CA ASP A 99 -7.66 -8.53 3.21
C ASP A 99 -8.14 -7.08 3.21
N GLY A 100 -9.02 -6.72 2.28
CA GLY A 100 -9.58 -5.37 2.21
C GLY A 100 -10.35 -4.94 3.48
N ASN A 101 -10.86 -5.88 4.27
CA ASN A 101 -11.66 -5.58 5.47
C ASN A 101 -10.82 -5.48 6.74
N ASN A 102 -9.84 -6.37 6.91
CA ASN A 102 -9.05 -6.48 8.15
C ASN A 102 -7.62 -5.95 8.01
N GLU A 103 -7.13 -5.78 6.78
CA GLU A 103 -5.78 -5.36 6.41
C GLU A 103 -5.83 -4.16 5.46
N SER A 104 -6.87 -3.31 5.61
CA SER A 104 -7.26 -2.25 4.68
C SER A 104 -6.12 -1.32 4.27
N ASP A 105 -5.26 -0.92 5.20
CA ASP A 105 -4.10 -0.07 4.93
C ASP A 105 -3.08 -0.75 4.00
N LEU A 106 -2.82 -2.04 4.21
CA LEU A 106 -1.87 -2.83 3.42
C LEU A 106 -2.45 -3.09 2.02
N TYR A 107 -3.74 -3.45 1.98
CA TYR A 107 -4.50 -3.62 0.75
C TYR A 107 -4.49 -2.34 -0.08
N SER A 108 -4.89 -1.20 0.52
CA SER A 108 -4.92 0.11 -0.16
C SER A 108 -3.55 0.50 -0.73
N PHE A 109 -2.47 0.25 0.01
CA PHE A 109 -1.13 0.52 -0.48
C PHE A 109 -0.74 -0.40 -1.64
N SER A 110 -1.12 -1.68 -1.60
CA SER A 110 -0.92 -2.60 -2.73
C SER A 110 -1.70 -2.15 -3.99
N CYS A 111 -2.93 -1.65 -3.84
CA CYS A 111 -3.68 -1.07 -4.95
C CYS A 111 -3.00 0.18 -5.52
N ALA A 112 -2.44 1.04 -4.66
CA ALA A 112 -1.70 2.22 -5.11
C ALA A 112 -0.43 1.84 -5.90
N LEU A 113 0.29 0.80 -5.46
CA LEU A 113 1.42 0.23 -6.21
C LEU A 113 0.98 -0.29 -7.57
N ALA A 114 -0.14 -1.03 -7.64
CA ALA A 114 -0.72 -1.54 -8.90
C ALA A 114 -1.01 -0.40 -9.89
N LYS A 115 -1.73 0.63 -9.42
CA LYS A 115 -2.08 1.83 -10.22
C LYS A 115 -0.87 2.63 -10.68
N SER A 116 0.23 2.55 -9.94
CA SER A 116 1.52 3.16 -10.33
C SER A 116 2.36 2.30 -11.28
N GLY A 117 1.85 1.12 -11.69
CA GLY A 117 2.55 0.19 -12.57
C GLY A 117 3.67 -0.61 -11.90
N ARG A 118 3.64 -0.77 -10.58
CA ARG A 118 4.62 -1.58 -9.83
C ARG A 118 4.11 -3.00 -9.66
N TYR A 119 5.02 -3.98 -9.67
CA TYR A 119 4.73 -5.41 -9.55
C TYR A 119 3.54 -5.90 -10.43
N PRO A 120 3.47 -5.51 -11.72
CA PRO A 120 2.30 -5.80 -12.56
C PRO A 120 2.01 -7.30 -12.69
N GLU A 121 3.04 -8.15 -12.58
CA GLU A 121 2.92 -9.61 -12.61
C GLU A 121 2.26 -10.21 -11.37
N LEU A 122 2.25 -9.49 -10.25
CA LEU A 122 1.63 -9.92 -8.99
C LEU A 122 0.32 -9.19 -8.69
N LEU A 123 0.29 -7.88 -8.92
CA LEU A 123 -0.80 -7.00 -8.48
C LEU A 123 -1.91 -6.84 -9.53
N GLY A 124 -1.61 -7.10 -10.81
CA GLY A 124 -2.50 -6.70 -11.89
C GLY A 124 -2.69 -5.18 -11.94
N GLU A 125 -3.85 -4.72 -12.44
CA GLU A 125 -4.15 -3.28 -12.60
C GLU A 125 -4.66 -2.63 -11.30
N GLU A 126 -5.39 -3.38 -10.48
CA GLU A 126 -6.13 -2.83 -9.33
C GLU A 126 -5.63 -3.32 -7.95
N GLY A 127 -4.71 -4.29 -7.90
CA GLY A 127 -4.38 -5.03 -6.68
C GLY A 127 -5.31 -6.23 -6.44
N ILE A 128 -5.01 -7.02 -5.40
CA ILE A 128 -5.73 -8.28 -5.11
C ILE A 128 -6.27 -8.23 -3.68
N ASN A 129 -7.59 -8.41 -3.54
CA ASN A 129 -8.24 -8.59 -2.25
C ASN A 129 -8.28 -10.08 -1.92
N SER A 130 -7.59 -10.48 -0.85
CA SER A 130 -7.51 -11.89 -0.43
C SER A 130 -8.81 -12.43 0.16
N HIS A 131 -9.73 -11.54 0.56
CA HIS A 131 -10.93 -11.86 1.34
C HIS A 131 -10.66 -12.74 2.58
N SER A 132 -9.42 -12.75 3.08
CA SER A 132 -8.95 -13.59 4.19
C SER A 132 -7.67 -13.05 4.80
N HIS A 133 -7.49 -13.19 6.11
CA HIS A 133 -6.32 -12.69 6.84
C HIS A 133 -5.01 -13.32 6.32
N THR A 134 -4.02 -12.49 5.95
CA THR A 134 -2.76 -12.96 5.34
C THR A 134 -1.51 -12.54 6.11
N LEU A 135 -1.61 -11.57 7.02
CA LEU A 135 -0.50 -11.00 7.80
C LEU A 135 0.40 -12.06 8.43
N ASP A 136 -0.18 -13.02 9.15
CA ASP A 136 0.59 -14.04 9.85
C ASP A 136 1.25 -15.04 8.91
N ILE A 137 0.62 -15.31 7.75
CA ILE A 137 1.19 -16.14 6.68
C ILE A 137 2.47 -15.45 6.17
N TYR A 138 2.37 -14.18 5.80
CA TYR A 138 3.50 -13.42 5.26
C TYR A 138 4.63 -13.21 6.26
N LYS A 139 4.32 -12.98 7.54
CA LYS A 139 5.34 -12.91 8.60
C LYS A 139 6.13 -14.21 8.71
N ARG A 140 5.46 -15.37 8.63
CA ARG A 140 6.14 -16.67 8.66
C ARG A 140 7.01 -16.88 7.42
N MET A 141 6.52 -16.52 6.24
CA MET A 141 7.29 -16.63 5.00
C MET A 141 8.55 -15.75 5.03
N LEU A 142 8.43 -14.48 5.44
CA LEU A 142 9.56 -13.56 5.57
C LEU A 142 10.56 -14.01 6.63
N LYS A 143 10.08 -14.53 7.77
CA LYS A 143 10.95 -15.13 8.78
C LYS A 143 11.72 -16.31 8.20
N ARG A 144 11.03 -17.21 7.49
CA ARG A 144 11.66 -18.38 6.87
C ARG A 144 12.67 -17.98 5.79
N SER A 145 12.40 -16.95 4.98
CA SER A 145 13.35 -16.48 3.97
C SER A 145 14.65 -15.98 4.58
N ILE A 146 14.58 -15.36 5.77
CA ILE A 146 15.77 -14.95 6.53
C ILE A 146 16.51 -16.19 7.07
N GLU A 147 15.80 -17.14 7.68
CA GLU A 147 16.39 -18.36 8.27
C GLU A 147 17.14 -19.21 7.24
N VAL A 148 16.63 -19.32 6.00
CA VAL A 148 17.29 -20.08 4.92
C VAL A 148 18.31 -19.25 4.15
N ASN A 149 18.59 -18.02 4.59
CA ASN A 149 19.47 -17.05 3.94
C ASN A 149 19.14 -16.93 2.43
N ALA A 150 17.87 -16.68 2.12
CA ALA A 150 17.38 -16.60 0.77
C ALA A 150 17.98 -15.40 0.02
N HIS A 151 18.73 -15.69 -1.04
CA HIS A 151 19.23 -14.70 -1.99
C HIS A 151 18.70 -15.03 -3.37
N TYR A 152 18.49 -14.01 -4.19
CA TYR A 152 18.12 -14.25 -5.59
C TYR A 152 19.33 -14.75 -6.40
N PRO A 153 19.17 -15.78 -7.25
CA PRO A 153 18.00 -16.65 -7.37
C PRO A 153 17.90 -17.65 -6.21
N LEU A 154 16.67 -17.88 -5.72
CA LEU A 154 16.40 -18.90 -4.71
C LEU A 154 16.51 -20.28 -5.34
N ASN A 155 17.23 -21.22 -4.74
CA ASN A 155 17.14 -22.61 -5.21
C ASN A 155 15.76 -23.21 -4.86
N VAL A 156 15.42 -24.34 -5.51
CA VAL A 156 14.12 -25.01 -5.36
C VAL A 156 13.84 -25.38 -3.90
N ASP A 157 14.83 -25.87 -3.15
CA ASP A 157 14.67 -26.24 -1.74
C ASP A 157 14.36 -25.04 -0.84
N GLN A 158 14.99 -23.89 -1.09
CA GLN A 158 14.71 -22.63 -0.37
C GLN A 158 13.30 -22.13 -0.70
N ALA A 159 12.92 -22.18 -1.98
CA ALA A 159 11.59 -21.78 -2.42
C ALA A 159 10.49 -22.64 -1.77
N MET A 160 10.67 -23.97 -1.77
CA MET A 160 9.74 -24.89 -1.11
C MET A 160 9.65 -24.62 0.40
N GLN A 161 10.77 -24.45 1.10
CA GLN A 161 10.76 -24.15 2.54
C GLN A 161 9.99 -22.86 2.87
N ILE A 162 10.14 -21.83 2.05
CA ILE A 162 9.41 -20.56 2.23
C ILE A 162 7.92 -20.73 1.94
N LEU A 163 7.56 -21.46 0.87
CA LEU A 163 6.17 -21.74 0.53
C LEU A 163 5.47 -22.61 1.57
N ASP A 164 6.16 -23.61 2.13
CA ASP A 164 5.63 -24.45 3.21
C ASP A 164 5.32 -23.65 4.48
N ALA A 165 6.05 -22.57 4.74
CA ALA A 165 5.77 -21.67 5.87
C ALA A 165 4.40 -20.97 5.76
N ARG A 166 3.74 -21.03 4.59
CA ARG A 166 2.35 -20.57 4.41
C ARG A 166 1.37 -21.42 5.22
N ARG A 167 1.60 -22.73 5.28
CA ARG A 167 0.73 -23.68 6.00
C ARG A 167 0.82 -23.41 7.51
N TYR A 168 -0.31 -23.51 8.21
CA TYR A 168 -0.32 -23.36 9.66
C TYR A 168 0.41 -24.55 10.29
N PRO A 169 1.33 -24.32 11.26
CA PRO A 169 1.96 -25.42 11.98
C PRO A 169 0.89 -26.15 12.81
N GLY A 170 0.43 -27.31 12.33
CA GLY A 170 -0.62 -28.11 12.97
C GLY A 170 -1.62 -28.78 12.02
N GLN A 171 -1.48 -28.62 10.71
CA GLN A 171 -2.20 -29.41 9.68
C GLN A 171 -1.26 -30.35 8.95
#